data_AF-A0A1Q7RFE4-F1
#
_entry.id   AF-A0A1Q7RFE4-F1
#
_cell.length_a   1.000
_cell.length_b   1.000
_cell.length_c   1.000
_cell.angle_alpha   90.00
_cell.angle_beta   90.00
_cell.angle_gamma   90.00
#
_symmetry.space_group_name_H-M   'P 1'
#
loop_
_entity.id
_entity.type
_entity.pdbx_description
1 polymer ?
#
loop_
_entity_poly.entity_id
_entity_poly.type
_entity_poly.pdbx_seq_one_letter_code
_entity_poly.pdbx_strand_id
1 'polypeptide(L)'
;MMRQIARSGTFPLQEAIKGAPHLYANANFSVHSCAGVPRIDLSKLVYFALSVFWRASVHTWRVQDSQANIDLGPYTEPIRKFLRGTGSFPQNTFLIVTVTPTPEPACVVIPPVRLLPRDFHLFLFHIPGVQFLLCTGRRVPDHFRDACIHHSPKHPIWFDENMSGNVVERVLSNSKHSISLKKFFSMHGLPNSPNPRRR
;
A
#
# COMPACT_ATOMS: atom_id res chain seq x y z
N MET A 1 -11.99 -9.74 -1.76
CA MET A 1 -10.84 -9.02 -1.18
C MET A 1 -10.69 -9.26 0.32
N MET A 2 -11.68 -8.96 1.18
CA MET A 2 -11.52 -9.10 2.65
C MET A 2 -11.23 -10.52 3.19
N ARG A 3 -11.48 -11.58 2.41
CA ARG A 3 -11.10 -12.96 2.76
C ARG A 3 -9.62 -13.29 2.51
N GLN A 4 -8.90 -12.40 1.82
CA GLN A 4 -7.49 -12.59 1.42
C GLN A 4 -6.52 -11.83 2.35
N ILE A 5 -7.03 -10.97 3.24
CA ILE A 5 -6.24 -10.21 4.23
C ILE A 5 -5.86 -11.14 5.39
N ALA A 6 -4.74 -10.86 6.05
CA ALA A 6 -4.29 -11.58 7.23
C ALA A 6 -5.38 -11.65 8.33
N ARG A 7 -5.49 -12.84 8.91
CA ARG A 7 -6.36 -13.20 10.04
C ARG A 7 -5.51 -14.03 11.00
N SER A 8 -5.97 -14.21 12.24
CA SER A 8 -5.28 -15.06 13.22
C SER A 8 -4.91 -16.42 12.60
N GLY A 9 -3.61 -16.67 12.46
CA GLY A 9 -3.03 -17.90 11.93
C GLY A 9 -3.10 -18.12 10.40
N THR A 10 -3.67 -17.20 9.60
CA THR A 10 -3.73 -17.37 8.13
C THR A 10 -3.58 -16.06 7.36
N PHE A 11 -2.76 -16.05 6.31
CA PHE A 11 -2.67 -14.94 5.37
C PHE A 11 -2.77 -15.45 3.92
N PRO A 12 -4.00 -15.67 3.40
CA PRO A 12 -4.21 -16.32 2.12
C PRO A 12 -3.57 -15.62 0.91
N LEU A 13 -3.51 -14.29 0.91
CA LEU A 13 -2.82 -13.53 -0.15
C LEU A 13 -1.31 -13.82 -0.14
N GLN A 14 -0.68 -13.82 1.03
CA GLN A 14 0.76 -14.07 1.15
C GLN A 14 1.09 -15.52 0.76
N GLU A 15 0.30 -16.49 1.18
CA GLU A 15 0.51 -17.90 0.80
C GLU A 15 0.33 -18.11 -0.71
N ALA A 16 -0.63 -17.40 -1.33
CA ALA A 16 -0.80 -17.44 -2.79
C ALA A 16 0.39 -16.84 -3.55
N ILE A 17 1.03 -15.79 -3.01
CA ILE A 17 2.18 -15.12 -3.64
C ILE A 17 3.48 -15.92 -3.43
N LYS A 18 3.67 -16.55 -2.27
CA LYS A 18 4.85 -17.41 -2.00
C LYS A 18 5.04 -18.50 -3.05
N GLY A 19 3.96 -19.08 -3.55
CA GLY A 19 4.00 -20.09 -4.61
C GLY A 19 4.20 -19.53 -6.02
N ALA A 20 4.24 -18.20 -6.20
CA ALA A 20 4.36 -17.56 -7.50
C ALA A 20 5.83 -17.36 -7.93
N PRO A 21 6.14 -17.36 -9.24
CA PRO A 21 7.50 -17.20 -9.73
C PRO A 21 8.16 -15.91 -9.26
N HIS A 22 9.42 -15.98 -8.84
CA HIS A 22 10.23 -14.80 -8.53
C HIS A 22 10.65 -14.11 -9.82
N LEU A 23 10.39 -12.80 -9.90
CA LEU A 23 10.98 -11.90 -10.88
C LEU A 23 12.35 -11.38 -10.42
N TYR A 24 12.49 -11.21 -9.10
CA TYR A 24 13.70 -10.71 -8.45
C TYR A 24 13.67 -11.12 -6.97
N ALA A 25 14.84 -11.35 -6.38
CA ALA A 25 14.99 -11.56 -4.95
C ALA A 25 16.37 -11.10 -4.47
N ASN A 26 16.40 -10.47 -3.30
CA ASN A 26 17.62 -10.21 -2.53
C ASN A 26 17.32 -10.41 -1.03
N ALA A 27 18.28 -10.07 -0.16
CA ALA A 27 18.14 -10.26 1.29
C ALA A 27 17.04 -9.41 1.96
N ASN A 28 16.59 -8.32 1.31
CA ASN A 28 15.68 -7.35 1.89
C ASN A 28 14.25 -7.44 1.32
N PHE A 29 14.13 -7.83 0.06
CA PHE A 29 12.84 -7.94 -0.62
C PHE A 29 12.88 -8.95 -1.77
N SER A 30 11.71 -9.48 -2.12
CA SER A 30 11.47 -10.23 -3.34
C SER A 30 10.31 -9.64 -4.13
N VAL A 31 10.32 -9.87 -5.44
CA VAL A 31 9.25 -9.46 -6.36
C VAL A 31 8.74 -10.72 -7.05
N HIS A 32 7.43 -10.92 -6.99
CA HIS A 32 6.77 -12.09 -7.55
C HIS A 32 5.91 -11.71 -8.73
N SER A 33 5.94 -12.54 -9.77
CA SER A 33 5.03 -12.45 -10.91
C SER A 33 3.69 -13.08 -10.54
N CYS A 34 2.65 -12.28 -10.33
CA CYS A 34 1.32 -12.80 -10.05
C CYS A 34 0.47 -13.03 -11.31
N ALA A 35 1.06 -12.86 -12.50
CA ALA A 35 0.44 -13.28 -13.75
C ALA A 35 0.08 -14.77 -13.72
N GLY A 36 -1.21 -15.07 -13.86
CA GLY A 36 -1.71 -16.44 -13.91
C GLY A 36 -1.85 -17.14 -12.56
N VAL A 37 -1.68 -16.46 -11.42
CA VAL A 37 -1.91 -17.05 -10.09
C VAL A 37 -3.43 -17.09 -9.81
N PRO A 38 -4.11 -18.25 -9.88
CA PRO A 38 -5.58 -18.31 -9.90
C PRO A 38 -6.23 -17.88 -8.58
N ARG A 39 -5.47 -17.96 -7.48
CA ARG A 39 -5.93 -17.59 -6.14
C ARG A 39 -5.98 -16.08 -5.91
N ILE A 40 -5.39 -15.28 -6.80
CA ILE A 40 -5.31 -13.81 -6.69
C ILE A 40 -6.16 -13.17 -7.78
N ASP A 41 -7.26 -12.54 -7.38
CA ASP A 41 -8.05 -11.71 -8.27
C ASP A 41 -7.43 -10.29 -8.34
N LEU A 42 -6.51 -10.12 -9.28
CA LEU A 42 -5.74 -8.88 -9.48
C LEU A 42 -6.64 -7.67 -9.75
N SER A 43 -7.71 -7.86 -10.55
CA SER A 43 -8.68 -6.80 -10.84
C SER A 43 -9.40 -6.34 -9.58
N LYS A 44 -9.81 -7.26 -8.69
CA LYS A 44 -10.40 -6.91 -7.40
C LYS A 44 -9.40 -6.26 -6.44
N LEU A 45 -8.13 -6.65 -6.49
CA LEU A 45 -7.05 -6.04 -5.69
C LEU A 45 -6.80 -4.59 -6.11
N VAL A 46 -6.67 -4.34 -7.42
CA VAL A 46 -6.53 -3.00 -8.00
C VAL A 46 -7.76 -2.13 -7.70
N TYR A 47 -8.96 -2.67 -7.94
CA TYR A 47 -10.22 -1.99 -7.66
C TYR A 47 -10.31 -1.60 -6.19
N PHE A 48 -10.01 -2.53 -5.27
CA PHE A 48 -10.03 -2.26 -3.84
C PHE A 48 -9.12 -1.09 -3.49
N ALA A 49 -7.86 -1.13 -3.92
CA ALA A 49 -6.87 -0.10 -3.61
C ALA A 49 -7.28 1.28 -4.14
N LEU A 50 -7.64 1.37 -5.43
CA LEU A 50 -8.09 2.63 -6.02
C LEU A 50 -9.37 3.16 -5.37
N SER A 51 -10.28 2.28 -4.96
CA SER A 51 -11.51 2.70 -4.27
C SER A 51 -11.23 3.36 -2.93
N VAL A 52 -10.21 2.87 -2.20
CA VAL A 52 -9.79 3.45 -0.91
C VAL A 52 -9.18 4.82 -1.12
N PHE A 53 -8.23 4.96 -2.06
CA PHE A 53 -7.63 6.26 -2.37
C PHE A 53 -8.68 7.27 -2.87
N TRP A 54 -9.57 6.85 -3.78
CA TRP A 54 -10.62 7.73 -4.30
C TRP A 54 -11.54 8.24 -3.18
N ARG A 55 -12.04 7.35 -2.31
CA ARG A 55 -12.90 7.74 -1.19
C ARG A 55 -12.19 8.68 -0.21
N ALA A 56 -10.89 8.52 0.02
CA ALA A 56 -10.11 9.44 0.85
C ALA A 56 -9.82 10.78 0.17
N SER A 57 -10.03 10.89 -1.15
CA SER A 57 -9.86 12.14 -1.91
C SER A 57 -11.11 12.99 -2.03
N VAL A 58 -12.29 12.36 -1.90
CA VAL A 58 -13.58 13.06 -2.01
C VAL A 58 -14.29 13.20 -0.66
N HIS A 59 -13.73 12.60 0.40
CA HIS A 59 -14.28 12.66 1.75
C HIS A 59 -13.16 12.66 2.79
N THR A 60 -13.28 13.52 3.81
CA THR A 60 -12.36 13.53 4.95
C THR A 60 -12.69 12.38 5.89
N TRP A 61 -11.77 11.43 6.07
CA TRP A 61 -11.95 10.34 7.02
C TRP A 61 -11.47 10.79 8.39
N ARG A 62 -12.36 10.75 9.39
CA ARG A 62 -11.97 10.99 10.78
C ARG A 62 -11.46 9.69 11.39
N VAL A 63 -10.19 9.67 11.74
CA VAL A 63 -9.53 8.53 12.41
C VAL A 63 -9.04 9.05 13.75
N GLN A 64 -9.86 8.89 14.79
CA GLN A 64 -9.63 9.43 16.14
C GLN A 64 -9.27 10.93 16.06
N ASP A 65 -8.08 11.33 16.54
CA ASP A 65 -7.58 12.71 16.55
C ASP A 65 -6.93 13.16 15.22
N SER A 66 -7.07 12.36 14.17
CA SER A 66 -6.50 12.60 12.84
C SER A 66 -7.55 12.63 11.75
N GLN A 67 -7.19 13.32 10.67
CA GLN A 67 -7.98 13.38 9.46
C GLN A 67 -7.14 12.87 8.30
N ALA A 68 -7.65 11.86 7.60
CA ALA A 68 -7.12 11.43 6.33
C ALA A 68 -7.96 12.08 5.23
N ASN A 69 -7.36 13.08 4.57
CA ASN A 69 -7.84 13.69 3.35
C ASN A 69 -6.64 13.82 2.42
N ILE A 70 -6.71 13.19 1.25
CA ILE A 70 -5.63 13.26 0.26
C ILE A 70 -6.12 14.01 -0.97
N ASP A 71 -5.26 14.83 -1.55
CA ASP A 71 -5.57 15.49 -2.83
C ASP A 71 -4.96 14.70 -3.99
N LEU A 72 -5.79 13.98 -4.74
CA LEU A 72 -5.39 13.28 -5.98
C LEU A 72 -5.34 14.23 -7.20
N GLY A 73 -5.75 15.49 -7.05
CA GLY A 73 -5.74 16.51 -8.09
C GLY A 73 -6.49 16.07 -9.35
N PRO A 74 -5.88 16.18 -10.55
CA PRO A 74 -6.55 15.84 -11.82
C PRO A 74 -6.83 14.34 -11.99
N TYR A 75 -6.33 13.48 -11.10
CA TYR A 75 -6.51 12.03 -11.19
C TYR A 75 -7.79 11.54 -10.51
N THR A 76 -8.45 12.38 -9.70
CA THR A 76 -9.70 12.02 -8.97
C THR A 76 -10.80 11.52 -9.90
N GLU A 77 -11.09 12.26 -10.97
CA GLU A 77 -12.19 11.95 -11.89
C GLU A 77 -11.89 10.73 -12.79
N PRO A 78 -10.69 10.61 -13.40
CA PRO A 78 -10.30 9.38 -14.09
C PRO A 78 -10.39 8.12 -13.23
N ILE A 79 -9.94 8.18 -11.97
CA ILE A 79 -10.07 7.06 -11.03
C ILE A 79 -11.56 6.74 -10.77
N ARG A 80 -12.42 7.75 -10.58
CA ARG A 80 -13.87 7.55 -10.43
C ARG A 80 -14.47 6.81 -11.62
N LYS A 81 -14.12 7.22 -12.85
CA LYS A 81 -14.62 6.61 -14.08
C LYS A 81 -14.20 5.14 -14.20
N PHE A 82 -12.93 4.84 -13.89
CA PHE A 82 -12.42 3.46 -13.82
C PHE A 82 -13.19 2.61 -12.81
N LEU A 83 -13.37 3.12 -11.58
CA LEU A 83 -14.11 2.42 -10.53
C LEU A 83 -15.58 2.20 -10.88
N ARG A 84 -16.17 3.00 -11.76
CA ARG A 84 -17.54 2.79 -12.27
C ARG A 84 -17.62 1.88 -13.49
N GLY A 85 -16.50 1.38 -14.01
CA GLY A 85 -16.44 0.63 -15.27
C GLY A 85 -16.76 1.48 -16.50
N THR A 86 -16.72 2.82 -16.37
CA THR A 86 -17.04 3.78 -17.45
C THR A 86 -15.80 4.44 -18.06
N GLY A 87 -14.61 4.04 -17.64
CA GLY A 87 -13.34 4.53 -18.14
C GLY A 87 -12.24 3.51 -17.98
N SER A 88 -11.15 3.69 -18.74
CA SER A 88 -9.94 2.90 -18.61
C SER A 88 -9.16 3.25 -17.34
N PHE A 89 -8.17 2.43 -17.01
CA PHE A 89 -7.25 2.74 -15.92
C PHE A 89 -6.55 4.08 -16.20
N PRO A 90 -6.44 4.97 -15.20
CA PRO A 90 -5.98 6.34 -15.42
C PRO A 90 -4.52 6.39 -15.89
N GLN A 91 -4.26 7.16 -16.95
CA GLN A 91 -2.90 7.41 -17.43
C GLN A 91 -2.04 8.06 -16.34
N ASN A 92 -0.73 7.81 -16.37
CA ASN A 92 0.24 8.37 -15.40
C ASN A 92 -0.14 8.10 -13.94
N THR A 93 -0.78 6.96 -13.70
CA THR A 93 -1.10 6.42 -12.39
C THR A 93 -0.45 5.05 -12.28
N PHE A 94 0.18 4.77 -11.14
CA PHE A 94 0.88 3.51 -10.92
C PHE A 94 0.58 3.03 -9.51
N LEU A 95 0.10 1.79 -9.42
CA LEU A 95 -0.25 1.15 -8.16
C LEU A 95 0.77 0.05 -7.88
N ILE A 96 1.44 0.14 -6.74
CA ILE A 96 2.36 -0.88 -6.24
C ILE A 96 1.73 -1.51 -5.00
N VAL A 97 1.80 -2.84 -4.95
CA VAL A 97 1.33 -3.63 -3.83
C VAL A 97 2.53 -4.30 -3.18
N THR A 98 2.67 -4.09 -1.89
CA THR A 98 3.68 -4.74 -1.05
C THR A 98 2.98 -5.54 0.03
N VAL A 99 3.39 -6.78 0.21
CA VAL A 99 2.84 -7.73 1.17
C VAL A 99 3.95 -8.09 2.14
N THR A 100 3.63 -8.24 3.41
CA THR A 100 4.64 -8.71 4.37
C THR A 100 4.95 -10.20 4.13
N PRO A 101 6.20 -10.64 4.27
CA PRO A 101 6.53 -12.05 4.22
C PRO A 101 6.08 -12.81 5.48
N THR A 102 5.82 -12.13 6.61
CA THR A 102 5.35 -12.82 7.83
C THR A 102 3.89 -13.29 7.72
N PRO A 103 3.56 -14.54 8.12
CA PRO A 103 2.18 -15.01 8.16
C PRO A 103 1.34 -14.31 9.24
N GLU A 104 1.99 -13.65 10.21
CA GLU A 104 1.36 -12.94 11.32
C GLU A 104 1.77 -11.45 11.31
N PRO A 105 1.23 -10.64 10.38
CA PRO A 105 1.48 -9.20 10.38
C PRO A 105 0.93 -8.53 11.64
N ALA A 106 1.61 -7.45 12.04
CA ALA A 106 1.03 -6.51 12.98
C ALA A 106 -0.35 -6.02 12.49
N CYS A 107 -1.33 -6.01 13.40
CA CYS A 107 -2.69 -5.55 13.10
C CYS A 107 -2.75 -4.01 13.11
N VAL A 108 -2.10 -3.40 12.13
CA VAL A 108 -2.01 -1.94 11.97
C VAL A 108 -2.80 -1.53 10.74
N VAL A 109 -3.58 -0.46 10.88
CA VAL A 109 -4.23 0.23 9.77
C VAL A 109 -3.70 1.65 9.72
N ILE A 110 -3.22 2.06 8.55
CA ILE A 110 -2.83 3.44 8.27
C ILE A 110 -3.75 3.93 7.16
N PRO A 111 -4.57 4.97 7.40
CA PRO A 111 -5.44 5.51 6.36
C PRO A 111 -4.60 6.13 5.24
N PRO A 112 -5.21 6.45 4.08
CA PRO A 112 -4.50 7.11 3.00
C PRO A 112 -3.83 8.41 3.48
N VAL A 113 -2.52 8.49 3.27
CA VAL A 113 -1.68 9.65 3.56
C VAL A 113 -0.85 10.03 2.35
N ARG A 114 -0.51 11.31 2.24
CA ARG A 114 0.47 11.80 1.26
C ARG A 114 1.87 11.77 1.85
N LEU A 115 2.82 11.16 1.14
CA LEU A 115 4.23 11.11 1.53
C LEU A 115 4.97 12.43 1.19
N LEU A 116 6.15 12.60 1.79
CA LEU A 116 7.04 13.75 1.71
C LEU A 116 7.42 14.13 0.27
N PRO A 117 7.81 15.40 0.03
CA PRO A 117 7.77 15.98 -1.30
C PRO A 117 8.62 15.20 -2.29
N ARG A 118 8.01 14.95 -3.45
CA ARG A 118 8.63 14.41 -4.67
C ARG A 118 8.15 15.27 -5.83
N ASP A 119 8.80 15.14 -6.99
CA ASP A 119 8.37 15.77 -8.24
C ASP A 119 7.05 15.18 -8.80
N PHE A 120 6.53 14.14 -8.15
CA PHE A 120 5.26 13.48 -8.42
C PHE A 120 4.49 13.28 -7.10
N HIS A 121 3.24 12.84 -7.18
CA HIS A 121 2.43 12.60 -5.99
C HIS A 121 2.54 11.15 -5.55
N LEU A 122 2.78 10.94 -4.27
CA LEU A 122 2.93 9.63 -3.66
C LEU A 122 1.97 9.51 -2.48
N PHE A 123 1.08 8.53 -2.56
CA PHE A 123 0.11 8.23 -1.52
C PHE A 123 0.28 6.80 -1.05
N LEU A 124 0.05 6.60 0.24
CA LEU A 124 0.17 5.30 0.87
C LEU A 124 -1.01 5.06 1.78
N PHE A 125 -1.52 3.84 1.79
CA PHE A 125 -2.28 3.33 2.92
C PHE A 125 -1.80 1.92 3.27
N HIS A 126 -2.08 1.51 4.49
CA HIS A 126 -1.70 0.20 4.99
C HIS A 126 -2.89 -0.46 5.69
N ILE A 127 -3.04 -1.75 5.45
CA ILE A 127 -3.92 -2.67 6.18
C ILE A 127 -3.08 -3.85 6.65
N PRO A 128 -3.56 -4.68 7.60
CA PRO A 128 -2.76 -5.78 8.13
C PRO A 128 -2.13 -6.64 7.03
N GLY A 129 -0.81 -6.57 6.96
CA GLY A 129 0.03 -7.33 6.03
C GLY A 129 0.09 -6.83 4.59
N VAL A 130 -0.61 -5.76 4.21
CA VAL A 130 -0.58 -5.22 2.84
C VAL A 130 -0.45 -3.70 2.85
N GLN A 131 0.54 -3.21 2.13
CA GLN A 131 0.74 -1.80 1.84
C GLN A 131 0.40 -1.52 0.38
N PHE A 132 -0.32 -0.44 0.16
CA PHE A 132 -0.64 0.05 -1.17
C PHE A 132 0.01 1.42 -1.36
N LEU A 133 0.76 1.55 -2.45
CA LEU A 133 1.44 2.77 -2.84
C LEU A 133 0.88 3.23 -4.18
N LEU A 134 0.33 4.44 -4.22
CA LEU A 134 -0.19 5.07 -5.43
C LEU A 134 0.71 6.23 -5.83
N CYS A 135 1.28 6.14 -7.02
CA CYS A 135 2.03 7.20 -7.65
C CYS A 135 1.19 7.85 -8.74
N THR A 136 1.09 9.17 -8.75
CA THR A 136 0.46 9.91 -9.86
C THR A 136 1.33 11.07 -10.30
N GLY A 137 1.34 11.34 -11.61
CA GLY A 137 2.10 12.44 -12.19
C GLY A 137 2.84 12.06 -13.47
N ARG A 138 3.09 13.06 -14.32
CA ARG A 138 3.86 12.86 -15.56
C ARG A 138 5.36 12.63 -15.30
N ARG A 139 5.86 13.06 -14.13
CA ARG A 139 7.25 12.91 -13.68
C ARG A 139 7.49 11.66 -12.84
N VAL A 140 6.57 10.69 -12.85
CA VAL A 140 6.81 9.40 -12.20
C VAL A 140 7.91 8.65 -12.97
N PRO A 141 9.01 8.24 -12.31
CA PRO A 141 10.10 7.51 -12.95
C PRO A 141 9.68 6.16 -13.53
N ASP A 142 10.40 5.66 -14.53
CA ASP A 142 10.03 4.45 -15.27
C ASP A 142 9.98 3.19 -14.42
N HIS A 143 10.86 3.06 -13.42
CA HIS A 143 10.85 1.92 -12.51
C HIS A 143 9.54 1.79 -11.71
N PHE A 144 8.80 2.88 -11.47
CA PHE A 144 7.45 2.81 -10.88
C PHE A 144 6.40 2.33 -11.89
N ARG A 145 6.62 2.56 -13.19
CA ARG A 145 5.75 2.06 -14.26
C ARG A 145 5.87 0.55 -14.38
N ASP A 146 7.10 0.06 -14.35
CA ASP A 146 7.41 -1.38 -14.43
C ASP A 146 6.92 -2.13 -13.18
N ALA A 147 6.95 -1.47 -12.02
CA ALA A 147 6.41 -1.99 -10.77
C ALA A 147 4.88 -1.89 -10.65
N CYS A 148 4.18 -1.29 -11.62
CA CYS A 148 2.73 -1.13 -11.55
C CYS A 148 2.02 -2.48 -11.73
N ILE A 149 1.24 -2.87 -10.73
CA ILE A 149 0.49 -4.13 -10.74
C ILE A 149 -0.54 -4.19 -11.88
N HIS A 150 -1.05 -3.06 -12.37
CA HIS A 150 -2.06 -3.05 -13.43
C HIS A 150 -1.46 -3.02 -14.84
N HIS A 151 -0.42 -2.23 -15.07
CA HIS A 151 0.17 -2.06 -16.41
C HIS A 151 1.17 -3.16 -16.77
N SER A 152 1.90 -3.69 -15.79
CA SER A 152 2.90 -4.72 -16.06
C SER A 152 2.21 -6.05 -16.37
N PRO A 153 2.56 -6.73 -17.48
CA PRO A 153 2.00 -8.04 -17.81
C PRO A 153 2.37 -9.12 -16.79
N LYS A 154 3.35 -8.85 -15.93
CA LYS A 154 3.76 -9.75 -14.84
C LYS A 154 2.97 -9.53 -13.54
N HIS A 155 2.23 -8.43 -13.44
CA HIS A 155 1.47 -8.05 -12.24
C HIS A 155 2.30 -8.17 -10.95
N PRO A 156 3.41 -7.42 -10.82
CA PRO A 156 4.37 -7.62 -9.75
C PRO A 156 3.75 -7.31 -8.38
N ILE A 157 3.97 -8.22 -7.43
CA ILE A 157 3.72 -7.97 -6.00
C ILE A 157 5.04 -8.15 -5.24
N TRP A 158 5.31 -7.21 -4.36
CA TRP A 158 6.54 -7.14 -3.59
C TRP A 158 6.37 -7.81 -2.23
N PHE A 159 7.33 -8.61 -1.80
CA PHE A 159 7.53 -8.94 -0.40
C PHE A 159 8.69 -8.13 0.14
N ASP A 160 8.46 -7.40 1.23
CA ASP A 160 9.46 -6.53 1.84
C ASP A 160 9.63 -6.94 3.31
N GLU A 161 10.82 -7.42 3.66
CA GLU A 161 11.14 -7.84 5.04
C GLU A 161 10.98 -6.70 6.04
N ASN A 162 11.15 -5.44 5.58
CA ASN A 162 11.01 -4.26 6.42
C ASN A 162 9.55 -3.90 6.73
N MET A 163 8.57 -4.53 6.08
CA MET A 163 7.15 -4.42 6.48
C MET A 163 6.87 -5.08 7.82
N SER A 164 7.74 -5.97 8.28
CA SER A 164 7.67 -6.60 9.60
C SER A 164 8.07 -5.65 10.74
N GLY A 165 8.73 -4.54 10.41
CA GLY A 165 9.15 -3.50 11.37
C GLY A 165 8.03 -2.53 11.74
N ASN A 166 8.38 -1.41 12.38
CA ASN A 166 7.42 -0.38 12.79
C ASN A 166 6.91 0.41 11.57
N VAL A 167 5.90 -0.14 10.87
CA VAL A 167 5.28 0.43 9.67
C VAL A 167 4.81 1.86 9.91
N VAL A 168 4.31 2.16 11.11
CA VAL A 168 3.89 3.49 11.53
C VAL A 168 5.06 4.47 11.47
N GLU A 169 6.16 4.14 12.12
CA GLU A 169 7.35 5.00 12.16
C GLU A 169 7.92 5.25 10.76
N ARG A 170 7.91 4.23 9.91
CA ARG A 170 8.32 4.32 8.50
C ARG A 170 7.44 5.27 7.70
N VAL A 171 6.12 5.26 7.93
CA VAL A 171 5.19 6.19 7.25
C VAL A 171 5.32 7.60 7.83
N LEU A 172 5.53 7.72 9.14
CA LEU A 172 5.71 8.99 9.84
C LEU A 172 6.98 9.72 9.41
N SER A 173 8.11 9.03 9.28
CA SER A 173 9.38 9.61 8.82
C SER A 173 9.29 10.11 7.37
N ASN A 174 8.35 9.56 6.60
CA ASN A 174 8.17 9.84 5.18
C ASN A 174 6.89 10.63 4.84
N SER A 175 6.16 11.24 5.78
CA SER A 175 4.93 12.01 5.49
C SER A 175 4.98 13.49 5.88
N LYS A 176 4.35 14.38 5.09
CA LYS A 176 4.24 15.84 5.39
C LYS A 176 3.31 16.14 6.58
N HIS A 177 2.36 15.26 6.89
CA HIS A 177 1.36 15.45 7.96
C HIS A 177 1.84 14.92 9.32
N SER A 178 3.10 15.20 9.64
CA SER A 178 3.77 14.60 10.79
C SER A 178 3.16 15.00 12.14
N ILE A 179 2.29 16.01 12.23
CA ILE A 179 1.84 16.52 13.54
C ILE A 179 0.73 15.66 14.16
N SER A 180 -0.31 15.25 13.40
CA SER A 180 -1.46 14.53 14.00
C SER A 180 -1.16 13.05 14.27
N LEU A 181 -0.47 12.36 13.35
CA LEU A 181 -0.05 10.97 13.59
C LEU A 181 1.06 10.88 14.66
N LYS A 182 2.04 11.81 14.71
CA LYS A 182 3.01 11.84 15.83
C LYS A 182 2.33 12.10 17.17
N LYS A 183 1.32 12.99 17.23
CA LYS A 183 0.55 13.27 18.45
C LYS A 183 -0.26 12.04 18.90
N PHE A 184 -0.86 11.31 17.96
CA PHE A 184 -1.57 10.06 18.22
C PHE A 184 -0.66 8.98 18.84
N PHE A 185 0.50 8.71 18.24
CA PHE A 185 1.44 7.72 18.77
C PHE A 185 2.18 8.20 20.04
N SER A 186 2.32 9.51 20.22
CA SER A 186 2.84 10.10 21.47
C SER A 186 1.86 10.01 22.64
N MET A 187 0.54 10.00 22.40
CA MET A 187 -0.49 9.90 23.45
C MET A 187 -0.80 8.46 23.86
N HIS A 188 -0.66 7.49 22.95
CA HIS A 188 -1.04 6.10 23.20
C HIS A 188 0.14 5.13 23.36
N GLY A 189 1.38 5.65 23.32
CA GLY A 189 2.58 4.84 23.28
C GLY A 189 2.75 4.15 21.93
N LEU A 190 3.97 4.15 21.41
CA LEU A 190 4.31 3.21 20.34
C LEU A 190 4.17 1.79 20.93
N PRO A 191 3.46 0.85 20.27
CA PRO A 191 3.51 -0.54 20.70
C PRO A 191 4.98 -0.96 20.73
N ASN A 192 5.44 -1.37 21.92
CA ASN A 192 6.84 -1.62 22.23
C ASN A 192 7.53 -2.39 21.10
N SER A 193 8.48 -1.72 20.44
CA SER A 193 9.52 -2.43 19.72
C SER A 193 10.26 -3.31 20.73
N PRO A 194 10.46 -4.61 20.48
CA PRO A 194 11.41 -5.39 21.25
C PRO A 194 12.78 -4.75 21.03
N ASN A 195 13.26 -4.07 22.06
CA ASN A 195 14.57 -3.44 22.10
C ASN A 195 15.64 -4.53 21.84
N PRO A 196 16.41 -4.46 20.73
CA PRO A 196 17.45 -5.45 20.44
C PRO A 196 18.68 -5.31 21.35
N ARG A 197 18.62 -4.45 22.37
CA ARG A 197 19.63 -4.32 23.42
C ARG A 197 19.02 -4.54 24.79
N ARG A 198 18.71 -5.81 25.12
CA ARG A 198 18.80 -6.31 26.50
C ARG A 198 18.89 -7.84 26.52
N ARG A 199 20.11 -8.27 26.86
CA ARG A 199 20.62 -9.60 27.22
C ARG A 199 20.98 -10.52 26.06
#